data_AF-A0A935WZC1-F1
#
_entry.id   AF-A0A935WZC1-F1
#
_cell.length_a   1.000
_cell.length_b   1.000
_cell.length_c   1.000
_cell.angle_alpha   90.00
_cell.angle_beta   90.00
_cell.angle_gamma   90.00
#
_symmetry.space_group_name_H-M   'P 1'
#
loop_
_entity.id
_entity.type
_entity.pdbx_description
1 polymer ?
#
loop_
_entity_poly.entity_id
_entity_poly.type
_entity_poly.pdbx_seq_one_letter_code
_entity_poly.pdbx_strand_id
1 'polypeptide(L)'
;MDIADRLATKTRRAGLRVNRPIAESELARFEAESGVAIPADYRAFLLNVANGGKEPCRLVPLAGWCWCYWIEHPKPKMAAEPCVITPDAYHQGEHWLEKAKVPDWESRWDRNEWDPMFGTIAIAEIGCGLFFSMIMTGPFRGRIFSWGDHALNPPYVYPEGSFAEWFEKCLDAIVAGEPVHFLDGRIR
;
A
#
# COMPACT_ATOMS: atom_id res chain seq x y z
N MET A 1 23.14 9.11 -6.35
CA MET A 1 22.64 8.89 -4.98
C MET A 1 21.70 7.71 -5.04
N ASP A 2 21.94 6.70 -4.22
CA ASP A 2 21.08 5.53 -4.14
C ASP A 2 19.65 5.93 -3.72
N ILE A 3 18.64 5.16 -4.13
CA ILE A 3 17.24 5.43 -3.84
C ILE A 3 17.00 5.42 -2.32
N ALA A 4 17.61 4.48 -1.60
CA ALA A 4 17.52 4.40 -0.15
C ALA A 4 18.11 5.65 0.53
N ASP A 5 19.29 6.10 0.10
CA ASP A 5 19.93 7.30 0.64
C ASP A 5 19.07 8.55 0.45
N ARG A 6 18.45 8.66 -0.74
CA ARG A 6 17.55 9.78 -1.08
C ARG A 6 16.33 9.77 -0.19
N LEU A 7 15.66 8.61 -0.08
CA LEU A 7 14.49 8.43 0.78
C LEU A 7 14.82 8.72 2.24
N ALA A 8 15.88 8.11 2.78
CA ALA A 8 16.31 8.32 4.17
C ALA A 8 16.60 9.80 4.47
N THR A 9 17.23 10.51 3.52
CA THR A 9 17.52 11.95 3.66
C THR A 9 16.24 12.78 3.68
N LYS A 10 15.30 12.52 2.75
CA LYS A 10 14.02 13.23 2.70
C LYS A 10 13.13 12.90 3.91
N THR A 11 13.09 11.65 4.36
CA THR A 11 12.36 11.21 5.56
C THR A 11 12.83 11.96 6.81
N ARG A 12 14.16 12.11 6.97
CA ARG A 12 14.74 12.91 8.06
C ARG A 12 14.37 14.39 7.97
N ARG A 13 14.41 14.98 6.77
CA ARG A 13 14.03 16.39 6.55
C ARG A 13 12.54 16.65 6.83
N ALA A 14 11.68 15.70 6.46
CA ALA A 14 10.24 15.76 6.71
C ALA A 14 9.87 15.54 8.19
N GLY A 15 10.82 15.18 9.06
CA GLY A 15 10.58 14.98 10.49
C GLY A 15 9.69 13.77 10.81
N LEU A 16 9.60 12.79 9.91
CA LEU A 16 8.77 11.60 10.12
C LEU A 16 9.34 10.69 11.21
N ARG A 17 8.46 10.17 12.06
CA ARG A 17 8.79 9.20 13.13
C ARG A 17 8.60 7.76 12.65
N VAL A 18 9.60 7.27 11.93
CA VAL A 18 9.59 5.92 11.37
C VAL A 18 10.18 4.88 12.33
N ASN A 19 9.73 3.62 12.17
CA ASN A 19 10.34 2.48 12.84
C ASN A 19 11.68 2.13 12.18
N ARG A 20 12.46 1.28 12.86
CA ARG A 20 13.72 0.76 12.29
C ARG A 20 13.46 -0.11 11.04
N PRO A 21 14.39 -0.15 10.08
CA PRO A 21 14.36 -1.11 8.98
C PRO A 21 14.30 -2.56 9.46
N ILE A 22 13.77 -3.47 8.63
CA ILE A 22 13.76 -4.92 8.90
C ILE A 22 15.09 -5.57 8.51
N ALA A 23 15.35 -6.75 9.08
CA ALA A 23 16.43 -7.60 8.60
C ALA A 23 16.09 -8.26 7.26
N GLU A 24 17.11 -8.52 6.45
CA GLU A 24 16.99 -9.25 5.17
C GLU A 24 16.27 -10.59 5.33
N SER A 25 16.53 -11.30 6.44
CA SER A 25 15.88 -12.59 6.73
C SER A 25 14.38 -12.46 6.98
N GLU A 26 13.92 -11.34 7.55
CA GLU A 26 12.49 -11.11 7.77
C GLU A 26 11.76 -10.83 6.46
N LEU A 27 12.40 -10.04 5.58
CA LEU A 27 11.90 -9.80 4.23
C LEU A 27 11.85 -11.10 3.42
N ALA A 28 12.95 -11.86 3.41
CA ALA A 28 13.05 -13.13 2.69
C ALA A 28 12.00 -14.15 3.18
N ARG A 29 11.71 -14.18 4.49
CA ARG A 29 10.63 -15.00 5.04
C ARG A 29 9.27 -14.60 4.48
N PHE A 30 8.96 -13.30 4.46
CA PHE A 30 7.71 -12.81 3.89
C PHE A 30 7.58 -13.17 2.40
N GLU A 31 8.64 -12.96 1.60
CA GLU A 31 8.65 -13.30 0.17
C GLU A 31 8.46 -14.82 -0.04
N ALA A 32 9.05 -15.66 0.82
CA ALA A 32 8.89 -17.11 0.77
C ALA A 32 7.48 -17.58 1.16
N GLU A 33 6.89 -16.98 2.20
CA GLU A 33 5.54 -17.32 2.67
C GLU A 33 4.45 -16.85 1.70
N SER A 34 4.63 -15.66 1.11
CA SER A 34 3.69 -15.09 0.15
C SER A 34 3.86 -15.67 -1.26
N GLY A 35 5.07 -16.07 -1.64
CA GLY A 35 5.37 -16.52 -3.01
C GLY A 35 5.52 -15.39 -4.01
N VAL A 36 5.64 -14.13 -3.56
CA VAL A 36 5.86 -12.96 -4.40
C VAL A 36 7.03 -12.14 -3.85
N ALA A 37 7.90 -11.66 -4.73
CA ALA A 37 8.94 -10.73 -4.36
C ALA A 37 8.34 -9.36 -4.02
N ILE A 38 8.98 -8.59 -3.16
CA ILE A 38 8.65 -7.19 -2.89
C ILE A 38 9.21 -6.31 -4.03
N PRO A 39 8.48 -5.28 -4.51
CA PRO A 39 9.01 -4.29 -5.45
C PRO A 39 10.36 -3.71 -4.98
N ALA A 40 11.31 -3.55 -5.91
CA ALA A 40 12.72 -3.33 -5.57
C ALA A 40 12.97 -2.03 -4.78
N ASP A 41 12.20 -0.98 -5.08
CA ASP A 41 12.25 0.30 -4.39
C ASP A 41 11.66 0.23 -2.97
N TYR A 42 10.56 -0.50 -2.79
CA TYR A 42 9.99 -0.76 -1.47
C TYR A 42 10.88 -1.69 -0.64
N ARG A 43 11.56 -2.67 -1.27
CA ARG A 43 12.63 -3.46 -0.62
C ARG A 43 13.74 -2.56 -0.09
N ALA A 44 14.25 -1.65 -0.92
CA ALA A 44 15.29 -0.72 -0.51
C ALA A 44 14.83 0.16 0.66
N PHE A 45 13.58 0.61 0.65
CA PHE A 45 12.96 1.33 1.77
C PHE A 45 12.89 0.49 3.05
N LEU A 46 12.38 -0.74 2.97
CA LEU A 46 12.22 -1.63 4.13
C LEU A 46 13.55 -1.99 4.80
N LEU A 47 14.61 -2.15 4.02
CA LEU A 47 15.93 -2.59 4.51
C LEU A 47 16.82 -1.44 4.99
N ASN A 48 16.61 -0.22 4.48
CA ASN A 48 17.54 0.88 4.71
C ASN A 48 16.89 2.14 5.31
N VAL A 49 15.57 2.28 5.22
CA VAL A 49 14.86 3.50 5.63
C VAL A 49 13.94 3.24 6.81
N ALA A 50 12.95 2.36 6.66
CA ALA A 50 11.93 2.14 7.68
C ALA A 50 11.06 0.89 7.45
N ASN A 51 10.55 0.33 8.55
CA ASN A 51 9.48 -0.68 8.53
C ASN A 51 8.23 -0.17 9.24
N GLY A 52 7.47 0.67 8.54
CA GLY A 52 6.35 1.38 9.13
C GLY A 52 6.79 2.57 9.99
N GLY A 53 5.83 3.14 10.71
CA GLY A 53 6.04 4.29 11.56
C GLY A 53 4.79 4.54 12.41
N LYS A 54 4.96 5.29 13.50
CA LYS A 54 3.82 5.77 14.29
C LYS A 54 3.74 7.27 14.16
N GLU A 55 2.57 7.81 14.50
CA GLU A 55 2.17 9.21 14.39
C GLU A 55 3.34 10.23 14.27
N PRO A 56 3.31 11.14 13.30
CA PRO A 56 2.16 11.38 12.43
C PRO A 56 2.09 10.39 11.25
N CYS A 57 3.19 9.71 10.90
CA CYS A 57 3.21 8.74 9.80
C CYS A 57 2.57 7.42 10.22
N ARG A 58 1.34 7.17 9.77
CA ARG A 58 0.63 5.89 9.93
C ARG A 58 1.09 4.84 8.90
N LEU A 59 2.41 4.71 8.71
CA LEU A 59 2.97 3.70 7.81
C LEU A 59 2.83 2.31 8.43
N VAL A 60 2.30 1.36 7.66
CA VAL A 60 2.03 0.00 8.10
C VAL A 60 3.34 -0.82 8.03
N PRO A 61 3.76 -1.47 9.12
CA PRO A 61 4.87 -2.43 9.06
C PRO A 61 4.55 -3.61 8.15
N LEU A 62 5.55 -4.21 7.49
CA LEU A 62 5.33 -5.35 6.58
C LEU A 62 4.56 -6.50 7.22
N ALA A 63 4.79 -6.79 8.50
CA ALA A 63 4.05 -7.82 9.24
C ALA A 63 2.55 -7.53 9.37
N GLY A 64 2.15 -6.26 9.24
CA GLY A 64 0.77 -5.78 9.27
C GLY A 64 0.16 -5.52 7.90
N TRP A 65 0.75 -6.02 6.81
CA TRP A 65 0.34 -5.79 5.43
C TRP A 65 -1.16 -6.01 5.14
N CYS A 66 -1.85 -6.84 5.93
CA CYS A 66 -3.27 -7.17 5.76
C CYS A 66 -4.16 -6.64 6.89
N TRP A 67 -3.60 -6.05 7.95
CA TRP A 67 -4.39 -5.63 9.13
C TRP A 67 -5.47 -4.62 8.75
N CYS A 68 -5.21 -3.83 7.71
CA CYS A 68 -6.11 -2.83 7.17
C CYS A 68 -7.26 -3.39 6.33
N TYR A 69 -7.23 -4.68 5.95
CA TYR A 69 -8.20 -5.27 5.04
C TYR A 69 -9.35 -5.99 5.75
N TRP A 70 -9.31 -6.06 7.09
CA TRP A 70 -10.34 -6.74 7.90
C TRP A 70 -10.56 -8.21 7.50
N ILE A 71 -9.55 -8.81 6.88
CA ILE A 71 -9.56 -10.21 6.47
C ILE A 71 -9.51 -11.06 7.73
N GLU A 72 -10.52 -11.89 7.96
CA GLU A 72 -10.60 -12.73 9.18
C GLU A 72 -9.48 -13.77 9.28
N HIS A 73 -9.03 -14.29 8.14
CA HIS A 73 -8.07 -15.40 8.06
C HIS A 73 -6.95 -15.14 7.04
N PRO A 74 -6.13 -14.09 7.22
CA PRO A 74 -5.19 -13.66 6.20
C PRO A 74 -4.13 -14.73 5.95
N LYS A 75 -3.89 -15.03 4.67
CA LYS A 75 -2.83 -15.95 4.23
C LYS A 75 -1.82 -15.12 3.43
N PRO A 76 -0.51 -15.17 3.74
CA PRO A 76 0.50 -14.42 2.99
C PRO A 76 0.42 -14.60 1.47
N LYS A 77 0.01 -15.78 1.00
CA LYS A 77 -0.21 -16.10 -0.41
C LYS A 77 -1.20 -15.17 -1.14
N MET A 78 -2.11 -14.53 -0.42
CA MET A 78 -3.05 -13.55 -1.00
C MET A 78 -2.32 -12.37 -1.65
N ALA A 79 -1.13 -11.99 -1.15
CA ALA A 79 -0.32 -10.95 -1.78
C ALA A 79 0.24 -11.34 -3.16
N ALA A 80 0.24 -12.65 -3.48
CA ALA A 80 0.68 -13.19 -4.77
C ALA A 80 -0.46 -13.52 -5.73
N GLU A 81 -1.72 -13.36 -5.31
CA GLU A 81 -2.89 -13.56 -6.17
C GLU A 81 -2.95 -12.49 -7.29
N PRO A 82 -3.67 -12.73 -8.39
CA PRO A 82 -3.86 -11.73 -9.43
C PRO A 82 -4.56 -10.47 -8.90
N CYS A 83 -3.90 -9.32 -9.06
CA CYS A 83 -4.47 -8.03 -8.70
C CYS A 83 -5.44 -7.52 -9.77
N VAL A 84 -6.65 -7.16 -9.36
CA VAL A 84 -7.69 -6.59 -10.24
C VAL A 84 -7.68 -5.06 -10.28
N ILE A 85 -6.86 -4.42 -9.45
CA ILE A 85 -6.77 -2.95 -9.35
C ILE A 85 -6.08 -2.39 -10.59
N THR A 86 -6.75 -1.46 -11.26
CA THR A 86 -6.22 -0.76 -12.43
C THR A 86 -6.49 0.73 -12.32
N PRO A 87 -5.70 1.59 -12.99
CA PRO A 87 -5.97 3.03 -13.04
C PRO A 87 -7.37 3.39 -13.57
N ASP A 88 -7.92 2.56 -14.47
CA ASP A 88 -9.23 2.81 -15.07
C ASP A 88 -10.39 2.62 -14.07
N ALA A 89 -10.16 1.91 -12.95
CA ALA A 89 -11.19 1.66 -11.95
C ALA A 89 -11.85 2.95 -11.44
N TYR A 90 -11.06 4.02 -11.24
CA TYR A 90 -11.58 5.32 -10.82
C TYR A 90 -12.62 5.90 -11.80
N HIS A 91 -12.38 5.74 -13.10
CA HIS A 91 -13.30 6.21 -14.15
C HIS A 91 -14.54 5.33 -14.32
N GLN A 92 -14.54 4.12 -13.74
CA GLN A 92 -15.66 3.18 -13.77
C GLN A 92 -16.67 3.45 -12.65
N GLY A 93 -16.34 4.31 -11.68
CA GLY A 93 -17.24 4.65 -10.57
C GLY A 93 -17.67 3.42 -9.78
N GLU A 94 -18.91 3.41 -9.31
CA GLU A 94 -19.48 2.32 -8.48
C GLU A 94 -19.50 0.95 -9.18
N HIS A 95 -19.42 0.92 -10.51
CA HIS A 95 -19.42 -0.32 -11.31
C HIS A 95 -18.03 -0.93 -11.53
N TRP A 96 -16.98 -0.40 -10.90
CA TRP A 96 -15.61 -0.87 -11.11
C TRP A 96 -15.42 -2.37 -10.78
N LEU A 97 -16.12 -2.88 -9.75
CA LEU A 97 -16.07 -4.31 -9.39
C LEU A 97 -16.71 -5.20 -10.47
N GLU A 98 -17.85 -4.78 -11.01
CA GLU A 98 -18.51 -5.47 -12.13
C GLU A 98 -17.61 -5.50 -13.38
N LYS A 99 -16.95 -4.37 -13.68
CA LYS A 99 -16.05 -4.22 -14.83
C LYS A 99 -14.75 -4.99 -14.66
N ALA A 100 -14.23 -5.06 -13.44
CA ALA A 100 -13.14 -5.94 -13.06
C ALA A 100 -13.53 -7.43 -13.11
N LYS A 101 -14.80 -7.74 -13.41
CA LYS A 101 -15.37 -9.10 -13.51
C LYS A 101 -15.15 -9.91 -12.24
N VAL A 102 -15.33 -9.22 -11.13
CA VAL A 102 -15.19 -9.79 -9.81
C VAL A 102 -16.49 -10.53 -9.48
N PRO A 103 -16.50 -11.88 -9.41
CA PRO A 103 -17.66 -12.62 -8.96
C PRO A 103 -17.76 -12.59 -7.43
N ASP A 104 -18.98 -12.46 -6.92
CA ASP A 104 -19.31 -12.73 -5.50
C ASP A 104 -18.50 -11.92 -4.46
N TRP A 105 -18.07 -10.70 -4.81
CA TRP A 105 -17.32 -9.84 -3.88
C TRP A 105 -18.09 -9.49 -2.61
N GLU A 106 -19.43 -9.52 -2.67
CA GLU A 106 -20.30 -9.28 -1.53
C GLU A 106 -20.10 -10.33 -0.43
N SER A 107 -19.73 -11.56 -0.81
CA SER A 107 -19.42 -12.67 0.10
C SER A 107 -17.96 -12.68 0.57
N ARG A 108 -17.16 -11.64 0.29
CA ARG A 108 -15.73 -11.58 0.66
C ARG A 108 -15.48 -11.81 2.15
N TRP A 109 -16.44 -11.43 3.00
CA TRP A 109 -16.35 -11.58 4.45
C TRP A 109 -16.55 -13.02 4.94
N ASP A 110 -17.31 -13.85 4.22
CA ASP A 110 -17.73 -15.16 4.73
C ASP A 110 -16.70 -16.27 4.51
N ARG A 111 -15.78 -16.11 3.55
CA ARG A 111 -14.94 -17.23 3.10
C ARG A 111 -13.49 -16.88 2.81
N ASN A 112 -13.15 -15.59 2.76
CA ASN A 112 -11.81 -15.14 2.37
C ASN A 112 -11.32 -15.80 1.06
N GLU A 113 -12.27 -16.15 0.18
CA GLU A 113 -12.03 -16.85 -1.08
C GLU A 113 -11.62 -15.86 -2.17
N TRP A 114 -12.09 -14.61 -2.07
CA TRP A 114 -11.79 -13.55 -3.01
C TRP A 114 -12.00 -12.18 -2.36
N ASP A 115 -10.98 -11.32 -2.39
CA ASP A 115 -11.04 -9.93 -1.89
C ASP A 115 -10.40 -8.97 -2.92
N PRO A 116 -10.94 -7.76 -3.15
CA PRO A 116 -10.34 -6.81 -4.09
C PRO A 116 -8.88 -6.41 -3.77
N MET A 117 -8.42 -6.66 -2.54
CA MET A 117 -7.06 -6.45 -2.06
C MET A 117 -6.13 -7.65 -2.31
N PHE A 118 -6.60 -8.71 -2.94
CA PHE A 118 -5.74 -9.78 -3.45
C PHE A 118 -4.72 -9.21 -4.45
N GLY A 119 -3.49 -9.70 -4.36
CA GLY A 119 -2.36 -9.16 -5.11
C GLY A 119 -1.91 -7.77 -4.66
N THR A 120 -2.22 -7.37 -3.42
CA THR A 120 -1.82 -6.07 -2.85
C THR A 120 -1.32 -6.19 -1.39
N ILE A 121 -0.64 -5.15 -0.90
CA ILE A 121 -0.29 -5.00 0.52
C ILE A 121 -0.57 -3.59 1.03
N ALA A 122 -1.02 -3.45 2.28
CA ALA A 122 -1.21 -2.16 2.91
C ALA A 122 0.15 -1.56 3.29
N ILE A 123 0.34 -0.28 2.98
CA ILE A 123 1.58 0.45 3.26
C ILE A 123 1.37 1.64 4.19
N ALA A 124 0.15 2.19 4.27
CA ALA A 124 -0.19 3.26 5.21
C ALA A 124 -1.69 3.31 5.50
N GLU A 125 -2.05 3.73 6.70
CA GLU A 125 -3.44 4.02 7.10
C GLU A 125 -3.72 5.52 7.06
N ILE A 126 -4.90 5.89 6.56
CA ILE A 126 -5.37 7.28 6.47
C ILE A 126 -6.38 7.59 7.58
N GLY A 127 -6.94 6.56 8.22
CA GLY A 127 -8.05 6.64 9.18
C GLY A 127 -9.41 6.38 8.51
N CYS A 128 -10.47 6.19 9.29
CA CYS A 128 -11.83 5.95 8.81
C CYS A 128 -11.94 4.81 7.76
N GLY A 129 -11.14 3.75 7.92
CA GLY A 129 -11.17 2.61 6.99
C GLY A 129 -10.56 2.87 5.61
N LEU A 130 -9.79 3.96 5.44
CA LEU A 130 -9.05 4.26 4.20
C LEU A 130 -7.57 3.96 4.35
N PHE A 131 -6.99 3.39 3.29
CA PHE A 131 -5.61 2.93 3.30
C PHE A 131 -4.92 3.24 1.98
N PHE A 132 -3.61 3.46 2.06
CA PHE A 132 -2.72 3.35 0.91
C PHE A 132 -2.23 1.91 0.82
N SER A 133 -2.37 1.35 -0.37
CA SER A 133 -1.95 -0.01 -0.68
C SER A 133 -1.07 -0.02 -1.91
N MET A 134 -0.19 -1.01 -1.99
CA MET A 134 0.70 -1.23 -3.11
C MET A 134 0.29 -2.46 -3.90
N ILE A 135 0.29 -2.34 -5.23
CA ILE A 135 0.02 -3.45 -6.14
C ILE A 135 1.25 -4.37 -6.18
N MET A 136 1.05 -5.66 -5.90
CA MET A 136 2.09 -6.69 -5.85
C MET A 136 2.17 -7.51 -7.13
N THR A 137 1.09 -7.68 -7.88
CA THR A 137 1.08 -8.54 -9.08
C THR A 137 0.45 -7.83 -10.28
N GLY A 138 0.77 -8.33 -11.48
CA GLY A 138 0.23 -7.77 -12.72
C GLY A 138 0.98 -6.53 -13.25
N PRO A 139 0.39 -5.84 -14.26
CA PRO A 139 1.09 -4.81 -15.04
C PRO A 139 1.35 -3.50 -14.29
N PHE A 140 0.64 -3.27 -13.17
CA PHE A 140 0.76 -2.05 -12.37
C PHE A 140 1.54 -2.28 -11.06
N ARG A 141 2.29 -3.40 -10.97
CA ARG A 141 3.11 -3.76 -9.81
C ARG A 141 4.04 -2.62 -9.38
N GLY A 142 4.07 -2.35 -8.08
CA GLY A 142 4.85 -1.29 -7.44
C GLY A 142 4.12 0.06 -7.33
N ARG A 143 2.97 0.22 -7.99
CA ARG A 143 2.18 1.45 -7.90
C ARG A 143 1.31 1.48 -6.65
N ILE A 144 1.03 2.69 -6.19
CA ILE A 144 0.25 2.96 -4.98
C ILE A 144 -1.17 3.35 -5.36
N PHE A 145 -2.14 2.86 -4.59
CA PHE A 145 -3.54 3.27 -4.71
C PHE A 145 -4.14 3.54 -3.33
N SER A 146 -5.20 4.35 -3.29
CA SER A 146 -6.04 4.52 -2.11
C SER A 146 -7.43 3.90 -2.33
N TRP A 147 -7.96 3.26 -1.29
CA TRP A 147 -9.29 2.64 -1.29
C TRP A 147 -9.84 2.49 0.15
N GLY A 148 -11.16 2.55 0.35
CA GLY A 148 -11.77 2.40 1.69
C GLY A 148 -13.27 2.72 1.86
N ASP A 149 -13.76 2.34 3.05
CA ASP A 149 -15.10 2.28 3.71
C ASP A 149 -16.37 2.00 2.88
N HIS A 150 -16.52 2.56 1.68
CA HIS A 150 -17.63 2.18 0.79
C HIS A 150 -17.09 1.34 -0.36
N ALA A 151 -17.55 0.08 -0.45
CA ALA A 151 -17.19 -0.81 -1.56
C ALA A 151 -17.53 -0.22 -2.95
N LEU A 152 -18.42 0.77 -3.01
CA LEU A 152 -18.79 1.53 -4.21
C LEU A 152 -17.77 2.61 -4.60
N ASN A 153 -16.90 3.07 -3.69
CA ASN A 153 -15.85 4.02 -4.07
C ASN A 153 -14.74 3.27 -4.82
N PRO A 154 -14.44 3.64 -6.08
CA PRO A 154 -13.41 2.96 -6.83
C PRO A 154 -12.01 3.28 -6.27
N PRO A 155 -11.05 2.34 -6.39
CA PRO A 155 -9.67 2.61 -6.01
C PRO A 155 -9.08 3.71 -6.90
N TYR A 156 -8.34 4.63 -6.29
CA TYR A 156 -7.60 5.66 -7.01
C TYR A 156 -6.12 5.29 -7.08
N VAL A 157 -5.64 4.89 -8.26
CA VAL A 157 -4.23 4.60 -8.50
C VAL A 157 -3.49 5.91 -8.78
N TYR A 158 -2.46 6.19 -7.98
CA TYR A 158 -1.68 7.42 -8.09
C TYR A 158 -0.85 7.44 -9.38
N PRO A 159 -0.62 8.63 -9.98
CA PRO A 159 0.07 8.74 -11.27
C PRO A 159 1.54 8.30 -11.21
N GLU A 160 2.15 8.30 -10.03
CA GLU A 160 3.51 7.82 -9.82
C GLU A 160 3.63 6.33 -10.19
N GLY A 161 4.74 5.98 -10.84
CA GLY A 161 4.98 4.65 -11.38
C GLY A 161 5.55 3.67 -10.35
N SER A 162 5.92 4.14 -9.16
CA SER A 162 6.59 3.35 -8.14
C SER A 162 6.31 3.88 -6.73
N PHE A 163 6.59 3.06 -5.71
CA PHE A 163 6.48 3.46 -4.31
C PHE A 163 7.41 4.63 -4.01
N ALA A 164 8.66 4.59 -4.50
CA ALA A 164 9.62 5.64 -4.20
C ALA A 164 9.22 6.99 -4.80
N GLU A 165 8.72 7.03 -6.04
CA GLU A 165 8.21 8.26 -6.65
C GLU A 165 7.04 8.84 -5.84
N TRP A 166 6.08 7.99 -5.48
CA TRP A 166 4.94 8.38 -4.65
C TRP A 166 5.38 8.91 -3.28
N PHE A 167 6.23 8.17 -2.58
CA PHE A 167 6.67 8.51 -1.24
C PHE A 167 7.51 9.78 -1.23
N GLU A 168 8.38 9.98 -2.23
CA GLU A 168 9.15 11.22 -2.37
C GLU A 168 8.27 12.44 -2.57
N LYS A 169 7.26 12.33 -3.42
CA LYS A 169 6.30 13.42 -3.63
C LYS A 169 5.58 13.77 -2.32
N CYS A 170 5.20 12.76 -1.54
CA CYS A 170 4.63 12.98 -0.21
C CYS A 170 5.64 13.68 0.72
N LEU A 171 6.90 13.26 0.74
CA LEU A 171 7.94 13.89 1.57
C LEU A 171 8.19 15.35 1.15
N ASP A 172 8.21 15.64 -0.15
CA ASP A 172 8.42 16.98 -0.67
C ASP A 172 7.24 17.90 -0.29
N ALA A 173 6.00 17.40 -0.39
CA ALA A 173 4.80 18.10 0.08
C ALA A 173 4.86 18.41 1.59
N ILE A 174 5.28 17.44 2.42
CA ILE A 174 5.45 17.64 3.88
C ILE A 174 6.46 18.76 4.17
N VAL A 175 7.60 18.74 3.50
CA VAL A 175 8.64 19.76 3.67
C VAL A 175 8.16 21.13 3.20
N ALA A 176 7.30 21.18 2.19
CA ALA A 176 6.65 22.40 1.72
C ALA A 176 5.51 22.91 2.63
N GLY A 177 5.12 22.13 3.66
CA GLY A 177 3.98 22.45 4.52
C GLY A 177 2.63 22.20 3.86
N GLU A 178 2.60 21.42 2.77
CA GLU A 178 1.37 21.02 2.10
C GLU A 178 0.69 19.86 2.84
N PRO A 179 -0.65 19.80 2.82
CA PRO A 179 -1.39 18.67 3.39
C PRO A 179 -1.05 17.37 2.66
N VAL A 180 -0.79 16.31 3.43
CA VAL A 180 -0.61 14.94 2.92
C VAL A 180 -1.56 14.03 3.69
N HIS A 181 -2.38 13.27 2.95
CA HIS A 181 -3.51 12.52 3.49
C HIS A 181 -3.16 11.55 4.64
N PHE A 182 -2.01 10.87 4.62
CA PHE A 182 -1.61 9.97 5.73
C PHE A 182 -1.08 10.70 6.99
N LEU A 183 -1.00 12.04 6.97
CA LEU A 183 -0.58 12.89 8.09
C LEU A 183 -1.69 13.82 8.59
N ASP A 184 -2.71 14.12 7.77
CA ASP A 184 -3.73 15.12 8.11
C ASP A 184 -5.16 14.59 8.21
N GLY A 185 -5.43 13.34 7.79
CA GLY A 185 -6.77 12.74 7.85
C GLY A 185 -7.83 13.50 7.04
N ARG A 186 -7.43 14.39 6.10
CA ARG A 186 -8.37 15.16 5.28
C ARG A 186 -8.44 14.57 3.90
N ILE A 187 -9.47 13.78 3.64
CA ILE A 187 -9.85 13.39 2.27
C ILE A 187 -10.36 14.68 1.60
N ARG A 188 -9.80 15.04 0.44
CA ARG A 188 -10.42 16.06 -0.43
C ARG A 188 -11.45 15.40 -1.33
#